data_AF-A0A969JVW1-F1
#
_entry.id   AF-A0A969JVW1-F1
#
_cell.length_a   1.000
_cell.length_b   1.000
_cell.length_c   1.000
_cell.angle_alpha   90.00
_cell.angle_beta   90.00
_cell.angle_gamma   90.00
#
_symmetry.space_group_name_H-M   'P 1'
#
loop_
_entity.id
_entity.type
_entity.pdbx_description
1 polymer ?
#
loop_
_entity_poly.entity_id
_entity_poly.type
_entity_poly.pdbx_seq_one_letter_code
_entity_poly.pdbx_strand_id
1 'polypeptide(L)'
;MKAPECYRLLGLPDGASYEAVKLAYRRRARLLHPDVNNHDHAAHEKFIQLTSAYKQLLKIAPPEPPSAPQMPPEAQLKRHIYIQLQALLKKQRLPRAVALIEALAQRLPHDVEIKQWQGIVYHRSGPQADACW
;
A
#
# COMPACT_ATOMS: atom_id res chain seq x y z
N MET A 1 -30.94 0.36 2.00
CA MET A 1 -30.52 -0.64 0.98
C MET A 1 -29.52 -1.60 1.60
N LYS A 2 -29.64 -2.91 1.33
CA LYS A 2 -28.69 -3.93 1.79
C LYS A 2 -27.51 -4.04 0.83
N ALA A 3 -26.33 -4.44 1.32
CA ALA A 3 -25.11 -4.62 0.52
C ALA A 3 -25.32 -5.44 -0.80
N PRO A 4 -25.97 -6.62 -0.79
CA PRO A 4 -26.20 -7.41 -2.00
C PRO A 4 -27.09 -6.72 -3.04
N GLU A 5 -28.04 -5.88 -2.61
CA GLU A 5 -28.88 -5.08 -3.53
C GLU A 5 -28.05 -3.99 -4.22
N CYS A 6 -27.11 -3.37 -3.50
CA CYS A 6 -26.22 -2.38 -4.07
C CYS A 6 -25.33 -3.01 -5.17
N TYR A 7 -24.79 -4.20 -4.96
CA TYR A 7 -24.01 -4.93 -5.97
C TYR A 7 -24.85 -5.25 -7.21
N ARG A 8 -26.09 -5.73 -7.04
CA ARG A 8 -27.02 -5.97 -8.15
C ARG A 8 -27.36 -4.70 -8.95
N LEU A 9 -27.58 -3.57 -8.26
CA LEU A 9 -27.76 -2.25 -8.89
C LEU A 9 -26.52 -1.72 -9.60
N LEU A 10 -25.33 -2.27 -9.34
CA LEU A 10 -24.10 -2.02 -10.09
C LEU A 10 -23.81 -3.10 -11.14
N GLY A 11 -24.58 -4.20 -11.17
CA GLY A 11 -24.38 -5.32 -12.09
C GLY A 11 -23.18 -6.17 -11.72
N LEU A 12 -22.89 -6.26 -10.41
CA LEU A 12 -21.77 -6.99 -9.85
C LEU A 12 -22.27 -8.17 -9.01
N PRO A 13 -21.46 -9.24 -8.90
CA PRO A 13 -21.72 -10.33 -7.97
C PRO A 13 -21.60 -9.83 -6.51
N ASP A 14 -22.20 -10.58 -5.58
CA ASP A 14 -21.98 -10.34 -4.16
C ASP A 14 -20.50 -10.48 -3.81
N GLY A 15 -19.99 -9.57 -2.98
CA GLY A 15 -18.58 -9.55 -2.59
C GLY A 15 -17.60 -9.07 -3.67
N ALA A 16 -18.08 -8.40 -4.73
CA ALA A 16 -17.18 -7.80 -5.73
C ALA A 16 -16.17 -6.81 -5.11
N SER A 17 -14.94 -6.82 -5.62
CA SER A 17 -13.86 -5.97 -5.12
C SER A 17 -14.16 -4.47 -5.28
N TYR A 18 -13.50 -3.66 -4.46
CA TYR A 18 -13.61 -2.20 -4.50
C TYR A 18 -13.32 -1.63 -5.91
N GLU A 19 -12.34 -2.20 -6.60
CA GLU A 19 -12.00 -1.83 -7.98
C GLU A 19 -13.13 -2.12 -8.95
N ALA A 20 -13.74 -3.31 -8.84
CA ALA A 20 -14.88 -3.71 -9.66
C ALA A 20 -16.07 -2.77 -9.42
N VAL A 21 -16.33 -2.38 -8.16
CA VAL A 21 -17.36 -1.40 -7.78
C VAL A 21 -17.11 -0.04 -8.43
N LYS A 22 -15.89 0.49 -8.36
CA LYS A 22 -15.52 1.76 -9.02
C LYS A 22 -15.66 1.67 -10.53
N LEU A 23 -15.20 0.58 -11.15
CA LEU A 23 -15.25 0.40 -12.59
C LEU A 23 -16.71 0.33 -13.10
N ALA A 24 -17.55 -0.45 -12.43
CA ALA A 24 -18.97 -0.56 -12.74
C ALA A 24 -19.71 0.78 -12.58
N TYR A 25 -19.44 1.50 -11.49
CA TYR A 25 -19.98 2.84 -11.26
C TYR A 25 -19.60 3.79 -12.40
N ARG A 26 -18.32 3.88 -12.77
CA ARG A 26 -17.85 4.76 -13.86
C ARG A 26 -18.45 4.42 -15.22
N ARG A 27 -18.75 3.14 -15.49
CA ARG A 27 -19.43 2.72 -16.73
C ARG A 27 -20.87 3.19 -16.72
N ARG A 28 -21.63 2.90 -15.65
CA ARG A 28 -23.05 3.28 -15.56
C ARG A 28 -23.28 4.78 -15.43
N ALA A 29 -22.41 5.49 -14.71
CA ALA A 29 -22.47 6.94 -14.57
C ALA A 29 -22.32 7.67 -15.92
N ARG A 30 -21.50 7.14 -16.84
CA ARG A 30 -21.37 7.68 -18.21
C ARG A 30 -22.63 7.42 -19.04
N LEU A 31 -23.22 6.23 -18.91
CA LEU A 31 -24.46 5.88 -19.62
C LEU A 31 -25.66 6.71 -19.13
N LEU A 32 -25.69 7.10 -17.87
CA LEU A 32 -26.76 7.87 -17.24
C LEU A 32 -26.47 9.37 -17.16
N HIS A 33 -25.39 9.84 -17.80
CA HIS A 33 -24.96 11.24 -17.66
C HIS A 33 -25.98 12.20 -18.29
N PRO A 34 -26.27 13.36 -17.67
CA PRO A 34 -27.25 14.32 -18.19
C PRO A 34 -26.88 14.87 -19.57
N ASP A 35 -25.58 14.90 -19.90
CA ASP A 35 -25.07 15.33 -21.22
C ASP A 35 -25.47 14.38 -22.36
N VAL A 36 -25.62 13.07 -22.07
CA VAL A 36 -26.06 12.09 -23.08
C VAL A 36 -27.57 11.80 -23.02
N ASN A 37 -28.21 12.04 -21.87
CA ASN A 37 -29.65 11.82 -21.65
C ASN A 37 -30.38 13.12 -21.34
N ASN A 38 -30.15 14.14 -22.15
CA ASN A 38 -30.78 15.44 -22.00
C ASN A 38 -32.31 15.24 -22.16
N HIS A 39 -33.06 15.29 -21.04
CA HIS A 39 -34.53 15.13 -20.89
C HIS A 39 -35.05 13.77 -20.38
N ASP A 40 -34.19 12.82 -19.98
CA ASP A 40 -34.67 11.55 -19.41
C ASP A 40 -34.72 11.59 -17.87
N HIS A 41 -35.91 11.85 -17.32
CA HIS A 41 -36.15 11.83 -15.87
C HIS A 41 -35.82 10.47 -15.24
N ALA A 42 -36.06 9.37 -15.96
CA ALA A 42 -35.76 8.03 -15.45
C ALA A 42 -34.24 7.79 -15.39
N ALA A 43 -33.45 8.38 -16.30
CA ALA A 43 -31.99 8.34 -16.21
C ALA A 43 -31.46 9.07 -14.97
N HIS A 44 -32.06 10.22 -14.63
CA HIS A 44 -31.74 10.97 -13.42
C HIS A 44 -32.00 10.17 -12.14
N GLU A 45 -33.17 9.56 -12.01
CA GLU A 45 -33.51 8.71 -10.85
C GLU A 45 -32.57 7.52 -10.72
N LYS A 46 -32.24 6.85 -11.83
CA LYS A 46 -31.28 5.74 -11.86
C LYS A 46 -29.88 6.20 -11.42
N PHE A 47 -29.47 7.42 -11.78
CA PHE A 47 -28.17 7.98 -11.37
C PHE A 47 -28.10 8.24 -9.86
N ILE A 48 -29.18 8.74 -9.26
CA ILE A 48 -29.29 8.93 -7.81
C ILE A 48 -29.17 7.58 -7.10
N GLN A 49 -29.91 6.56 -7.55
CA GLN A 49 -29.87 5.22 -6.98
C GLN A 49 -28.47 4.58 -7.11
N LEU A 50 -27.84 4.70 -8.28
CA LEU A 50 -26.49 4.24 -8.55
C LEU A 50 -25.46 4.88 -7.60
N THR A 51 -25.56 6.19 -7.41
CA THR A 51 -24.64 6.95 -6.53
C THR A 51 -24.85 6.59 -5.06
N SER A 52 -26.09 6.40 -4.62
CA SER A 52 -26.42 5.93 -3.27
C SER A 52 -25.86 4.53 -3.01
N ALA A 53 -26.05 3.60 -3.95
CA ALA A 53 -25.51 2.24 -3.88
C ALA A 53 -23.98 2.24 -3.77
N TYR A 54 -23.31 3.01 -4.62
CA TYR A 54 -21.85 3.16 -4.59
C TYR A 54 -21.36 3.68 -3.22
N LYS A 55 -21.94 4.76 -2.71
CA LYS A 55 -21.59 5.31 -1.38
C LYS A 55 -21.78 4.29 -0.26
N GLN A 56 -22.82 3.46 -0.31
CA GLN A 56 -23.06 2.42 0.68
C GLN A 56 -21.99 1.32 0.59
N LEU A 57 -21.61 0.91 -0.62
CA LEU A 57 -20.55 -0.10 -0.81
C LEU A 57 -19.18 0.40 -0.36
N LEU A 58 -18.86 1.68 -0.57
CA LEU A 58 -17.62 2.29 -0.09
C LEU A 58 -17.46 2.21 1.45
N LYS A 59 -18.57 2.19 2.19
CA LYS A 59 -18.54 2.06 3.66
C LYS A 59 -18.31 0.62 4.13
N ILE A 60 -18.67 -0.36 3.30
CA ILE A 60 -18.69 -1.79 3.66
C ILE A 60 -17.42 -2.47 3.17
N ALA A 61 -16.99 -2.15 1.95
CA ALA A 61 -15.71 -2.55 1.40
C ALA A 61 -14.77 -1.35 1.49
N PRO A 62 -13.91 -1.26 2.53
CA PRO A 62 -12.84 -0.28 2.51
C PRO A 62 -12.04 -0.46 1.21
N PRO A 63 -11.49 0.61 0.63
CA PRO A 63 -10.55 0.45 -0.46
C PRO A 63 -9.46 -0.48 0.02
N GLU A 64 -9.45 -1.73 -0.46
CA GLU A 64 -8.27 -2.54 -0.37
C GLU A 64 -7.17 -1.68 -0.98
N PRO A 65 -6.07 -1.42 -0.25
CA PRO A 65 -4.98 -0.63 -0.81
C PRO A 65 -4.66 -1.26 -2.17
N PRO A 66 -4.71 -0.47 -3.27
CA PRO A 66 -4.59 -1.00 -4.63
C PRO A 66 -3.38 -1.89 -4.60
N SER A 67 -3.55 -3.22 -4.82
CA SER A 67 -2.59 -4.27 -4.50
C SER A 67 -1.21 -3.68 -4.57
N ALA A 68 -0.68 -3.25 -3.40
CA ALA A 68 0.45 -2.33 -3.41
C ALA A 68 1.49 -2.97 -4.33
N PRO A 69 2.24 -2.24 -5.17
CA PRO A 69 3.48 -2.81 -5.65
C PRO A 69 4.15 -3.28 -4.38
N GLN A 70 4.18 -4.60 -4.16
CA GLN A 70 4.68 -5.15 -2.92
C GLN A 70 6.04 -4.51 -2.86
N MET A 71 6.27 -3.65 -1.85
CA MET A 71 7.53 -2.90 -1.76
C MET A 71 8.60 -3.88 -2.16
N PRO A 72 9.43 -3.60 -3.19
CA PRO A 72 10.28 -4.61 -3.78
C PRO A 72 10.93 -5.40 -2.65
N PRO A 73 11.01 -6.73 -2.70
CA PRO A 73 11.38 -7.54 -1.54
C PRO A 73 12.62 -7.02 -0.80
N GLU A 74 13.53 -6.36 -1.51
CA GLU A 74 14.65 -5.56 -1.00
C GLU A 74 14.24 -4.37 -0.10
N ALA A 75 13.26 -3.56 -0.48
CA ALA A 75 12.69 -2.48 0.34
C ALA A 75 11.96 -2.99 1.60
N GLN A 76 11.27 -4.13 1.51
CA GLN A 76 10.68 -4.77 2.71
C GLN A 76 11.77 -5.24 3.68
N LEU A 77 12.80 -5.90 3.16
CA LEU A 77 13.96 -6.33 3.93
C LEU A 77 14.66 -5.13 4.58
N LYS A 78 14.95 -4.08 3.81
CA LYS A 78 15.56 -2.84 4.31
C LYS A 78 14.76 -2.23 5.46
N ARG A 79 13.43 -2.13 5.31
CA ARG A 79 12.56 -1.62 6.38
C ARG A 79 12.64 -2.47 7.64
N HIS A 80 12.60 -3.80 7.52
CA HIS A 80 12.67 -4.69 8.67
C HIS A 80 14.02 -4.54 9.40
N ILE A 81 15.12 -4.57 8.65
CA ILE A 81 16.46 -4.45 9.22
C ILE A 81 16.70 -3.07 9.83
N TYR A 82 16.20 -2.00 9.21
CA TYR A 82 16.26 -0.66 9.78
C TYR A 82 15.59 -0.59 11.15
N ILE A 83 14.39 -1.15 11.29
CA ILE A 83 13.65 -1.19 12.57
C ILE A 83 14.44 -1.99 13.62
N GLN A 84 14.99 -3.15 13.24
CA GLN A 84 15.82 -3.96 14.13
C GLN A 84 17.09 -3.21 14.54
N LEU A 85 17.76 -2.55 13.60
CA LEU A 85 18.96 -1.77 13.84
C LEU A 85 18.67 -0.61 14.81
N GLN A 86 17.61 0.15 14.58
CA GLN A 86 17.16 1.20 15.49
C GLN A 86 16.88 0.66 16.90
N ALA A 87 16.26 -0.51 17.02
CA ALA A 87 16.01 -1.14 18.31
C ALA A 87 17.31 -1.56 19.02
N LEU A 88 18.28 -2.09 18.28
CA LEU A 88 19.60 -2.45 18.82
C LEU A 88 20.39 -1.21 19.26
N LEU A 89 20.35 -0.14 18.46
CA LEU A 89 20.98 1.15 18.79
C LEU A 89 20.31 1.79 20.02
N LYS A 90 18.98 1.76 20.13
CA LYS A 90 18.25 2.21 21.32
C LYS A 90 18.62 1.41 22.57
N LYS A 91 18.81 0.09 22.44
CA LYS A 91 19.21 -0.80 23.53
C LYS A 91 20.73 -0.80 23.79
N GLN A 92 21.51 0.04 23.11
CA GLN A 92 22.98 0.09 23.16
C GLN A 92 23.67 -1.26 22.93
N ARG A 93 23.02 -2.18 22.20
CA ARG A 93 23.58 -3.51 21.84
C ARG A 93 24.42 -3.39 20.56
N LEU A 94 25.46 -2.55 20.62
CA LEU A 94 26.35 -2.22 19.51
C LEU A 94 26.98 -3.44 18.81
N PRO A 95 27.52 -4.47 19.50
CA PRO A 95 28.10 -5.63 18.81
C PRO A 95 27.06 -6.43 18.00
N ARG A 96 25.81 -6.48 18.45
CA ARG A 96 24.72 -7.10 17.66
C ARG A 96 24.27 -6.23 16.50
N ALA A 97 24.34 -4.92 16.63
CA ALA A 97 24.05 -3.98 15.55
C ALA A 97 25.09 -4.09 14.42
N VAL A 98 26.38 -4.21 14.78
CA VAL A 98 27.49 -4.43 13.84
C VAL A 98 27.30 -5.74 13.07
N ALA A 99 27.11 -6.87 13.77
CA ALA A 99 26.89 -8.16 13.11
C ALA A 99 25.67 -8.16 12.17
N LEU A 100 24.59 -7.47 12.55
CA LEU A 100 23.39 -7.35 11.72
C LEU A 100 23.65 -6.54 10.43
N ILE A 101 24.37 -5.42 10.53
CA ILE A 101 24.64 -4.57 9.36
C ILE A 101 25.69 -5.19 8.44
N GLU A 102 26.69 -5.89 8.97
CA GLU A 102 27.68 -6.63 8.18
C GLU A 102 27.05 -7.77 7.39
N ALA A 103 26.17 -8.56 8.02
CA ALA A 103 25.44 -9.62 7.34
C ALA A 103 24.52 -9.08 6.22
N LEU A 104 24.00 -7.85 6.39
CA LEU A 104 23.20 -7.18 5.37
C LEU A 104 24.07 -6.64 4.23
N ALA A 105 25.23 -6.05 4.53
CA ALA A 105 26.19 -5.54 3.55
C ALA A 105 26.73 -6.64 2.63
N GLN A 106 26.92 -7.86 3.14
CA GLN A 106 27.30 -9.01 2.33
C GLN A 106 26.23 -9.45 1.33
N ARG A 107 24.94 -9.29 1.68
CA ARG A 107 23.81 -9.66 0.82
C ARG A 107 23.49 -8.60 -0.22
N LEU A 108 23.71 -7.33 0.10
CA LEU A 108 23.34 -6.18 -0.74
C LEU A 108 24.53 -5.19 -0.83
N PRO A 109 25.65 -5.60 -1.46
CA PRO A 109 26.90 -4.81 -1.44
C PRO A 109 26.83 -3.52 -2.28
N HIS A 110 25.89 -3.42 -3.21
CA HIS A 110 25.70 -2.26 -4.09
C HIS A 110 24.67 -1.24 -3.54
N ASP A 111 24.01 -1.53 -2.42
CA ASP A 111 22.99 -0.65 -1.87
C ASP A 111 23.61 0.50 -1.05
N VAL A 112 23.32 1.73 -1.46
CA VAL A 112 23.88 2.93 -0.84
C VAL A 112 23.34 3.12 0.59
N GLU A 113 22.10 2.73 0.87
CA GLU A 113 21.49 2.88 2.20
C GLU A 113 22.22 2.01 3.23
N ILE A 114 22.63 0.80 2.83
CA ILE A 114 23.29 -0.16 3.72
C ILE A 114 24.69 0.33 4.08
N LYS A 115 25.43 0.87 3.11
CA LYS A 115 26.73 1.52 3.36
C LYS A 115 26.61 2.72 4.31
N GLN A 116 25.55 3.52 4.16
CA GLN A 116 25.29 4.64 5.07
C GLN A 116 25.01 4.16 6.49
N TRP A 117 24.16 3.14 6.66
CA TRP A 117 23.87 2.57 7.97
C TRP A 117 25.11 1.95 8.62
N GLN A 118 25.94 1.27 7.84
CA GLN A 118 27.21 0.72 8.29
C GLN A 118 28.14 1.82 8.82
N GLY A 119 28.25 2.94 8.11
CA GLY A 119 29.00 4.12 8.57
C GLY A 119 28.45 4.71 9.88
N ILE A 120 27.13 4.83 10.02
CA ILE A 120 26.48 5.33 11.25
C ILE A 120 26.75 4.40 12.44
N VAL A 121 26.66 3.08 12.22
CA VAL A 121 26.89 2.08 13.26
C VAL A 121 28.35 2.08 13.70
N TYR A 122 29.30 2.13 12.76
CA TYR A 122 30.73 2.19 13.09
C TYR A 122 31.10 3.49 13.80
N HIS A 123 30.60 4.63 13.35
CA HIS A 123 30.82 5.91 14.04
C HIS A 123 30.33 5.86 15.50
N ARG A 124 29.21 5.19 15.74
CA ARG A 124 28.62 5.06 17.08
C ARG A 124 29.25 3.95 17.94
N SER A 125 29.96 2.99 17.33
CA SER A 125 30.59 1.86 18.03
C SER A 125 32.02 2.12 18.49
N GLY A 126 32.67 3.21 18.05
CA GLY A 126 34.08 3.48 18.35
C GLY A 126 35.03 2.56 17.56
N PRO A 127 36.34 2.92 17.44
CA PRO A 127 37.22 2.28 16.47
C PRO A 127 37.59 0.86 16.92
N GLN A 128 37.26 -0.12 16.08
CA GLN A 128 38.08 -1.32 15.96
C GLN A 128 38.67 -1.30 14.55
N ALA A 129 39.99 -1.08 14.52
CA ALA A 129 40.85 -1.28 13.37
C ALA A 129 40.65 -2.68 12.76
N ASP A 130 41.11 -2.83 11.51
CA ASP A 130 41.14 -4.07 10.71
C ASP A 130 39.87 -4.43 9.94
N ALA A 131 39.63 -3.68 8.87
CA ALA A 131 39.21 -4.28 7.60
C ALA A 131 39.99 -3.59 6.48
N CYS A 132 41.06 -4.24 6.04
CA CYS A 132 41.90 -3.84 4.92
C CYS A 132 41.08 -3.59 3.65
N TRP A 133 41.54 -2.58 2.91
CA TRP A 133 41.09 -2.16 1.59
C TRP A 133 41.15 -3.27 0.53
#